data_AF-A0A9E3R3P6-F1
#
_entry.id   AF-A0A9E3R3P6-F1
#
_cell.length_a   1.000
_cell.length_b   1.000
_cell.length_c   1.000
_cell.angle_alpha   90.00
_cell.angle_beta   90.00
_cell.angle_gamma   90.00
#
_symmetry.space_group_name_H-M   'P 1'
#
loop_
_entity.id
_entity.type
_entity.pdbx_description
1 polymer ?
#
loop_
_entity_poly.entity_id
_entity_poly.type
_entity_poly.pdbx_seq_one_letter_code
_entity_poly.pdbx_strand_id
1 'polypeptide(L)'
;MLAPTLLAALAVAAAPKIAAVPFNVVDLSSDRATFYTEHFGDRLVDQGVEVVTPREMGALLGLERQKQLVGCSEENSSCVTELANALGVEGLLLGDIVKLPAGFQLNLKIISASSGKRLAAFSSQVADEGALISTLTQAARPMAEQLSRALGRTLSPMAVVATEPPVATAAASGGARRWWWVPAAVGGLALVGGVVGLAGAERSRVTLENDRLDAQTASGVLSTGQTARTLGFVGVGVAGLAAAATGVLLLGTSAPVSPVAAVTPGGGMVGVRGSLP
;
A
#
# COMPACT_ATOMS: atom_id res chain seq x y z
N MET A 1 36.02 6.06 -29.56
CA MET A 1 34.78 6.86 -29.47
C MET A 1 33.98 6.30 -28.29
N LEU A 2 33.98 6.99 -27.15
CA LEU A 2 33.30 6.58 -25.92
C LEU A 2 31.95 7.33 -25.85
N ALA A 3 30.84 6.61 -25.89
CA ALA A 3 29.50 7.17 -25.75
C ALA A 3 29.20 7.42 -24.26
N PRO A 4 28.73 8.63 -23.87
CA PRO A 4 28.34 8.89 -22.50
C PRO A 4 26.95 8.31 -22.25
N THR A 5 26.86 7.34 -21.35
CA THR A 5 25.60 6.83 -20.81
C THR A 5 24.96 7.90 -19.94
N LEU A 6 23.90 8.51 -20.47
CA LEU A 6 23.06 9.49 -19.78
C LEU A 6 22.25 8.77 -18.69
N LEU A 7 22.62 8.97 -17.42
CA LEU A 7 21.91 8.46 -16.26
C LEU A 7 20.68 9.35 -16.02
N ALA A 8 19.50 8.94 -16.48
CA ALA A 8 18.25 9.64 -16.21
C ALA A 8 17.84 9.42 -14.75
N ALA A 9 17.91 10.47 -13.93
CA ALA A 9 17.37 10.47 -12.58
C ALA A 9 15.84 10.46 -12.64
N LEU A 10 15.22 9.32 -12.33
CA LEU A 10 13.79 9.23 -12.09
C LEU A 10 13.48 9.95 -10.77
N ALA A 11 12.99 11.18 -10.86
CA ALA A 11 12.37 11.87 -9.74
C ALA A 11 11.06 11.15 -9.40
N VAL A 12 11.06 10.40 -8.31
CA VAL A 12 9.85 9.79 -7.75
C VAL A 12 9.00 10.94 -7.18
N ALA A 13 7.93 11.32 -7.86
CA ALA A 13 6.98 12.29 -7.36
C ALA A 13 6.26 11.69 -6.14
N ALA A 14 6.26 12.40 -5.01
CA ALA A 14 5.58 11.96 -3.80
C ALA A 14 4.06 11.87 -4.02
N ALA A 15 3.42 10.88 -3.40
CA ALA A 15 1.98 10.68 -3.45
C ALA A 15 1.25 11.94 -2.92
N PRO A 16 0.17 12.40 -3.58
CA PRO A 16 -0.67 13.46 -3.03
C PRO A 16 -1.24 13.05 -1.68
N LYS A 17 -1.08 13.92 -0.69
CA LYS A 17 -1.61 13.70 0.65
C LYS A 17 -2.89 14.49 0.86
N ILE A 18 -3.96 13.82 1.26
CA ILE A 18 -5.26 14.43 1.54
C ILE A 18 -5.78 14.02 2.92
N ALA A 19 -6.57 14.87 3.56
CA ALA A 19 -7.31 14.47 4.77
C ALA A 19 -8.78 14.25 4.45
N ALA A 20 -9.36 13.18 4.99
CA ALA A 20 -10.77 12.87 4.86
C ALA A 20 -11.55 13.40 6.07
N VAL A 21 -12.52 14.26 5.80
CA VAL A 21 -13.48 14.72 6.81
C VAL A 21 -14.62 13.70 6.87
N PRO A 22 -15.19 13.39 8.06
CA PRO A 22 -16.39 12.55 8.14
C PRO A 22 -17.46 13.06 7.19
N PHE A 23 -18.04 12.15 6.39
CA PHE A 23 -19.06 12.53 5.43
C PHE A 23 -20.29 13.06 6.14
N ASN A 24 -20.86 14.11 5.58
CA ASN A 24 -22.14 14.62 6.03
C ASN A 24 -23.23 13.66 5.55
N VAL A 25 -24.07 13.19 6.46
CA VAL A 25 -25.13 12.24 6.13
C VAL A 25 -26.48 12.74 6.62
N VAL A 26 -27.50 12.63 5.77
CA VAL A 26 -28.88 13.00 6.08
C VAL A 26 -29.71 11.73 6.12
N ASP A 27 -30.47 11.54 7.21
CA ASP A 27 -31.28 10.34 7.49
C ASP A 27 -30.46 9.02 7.58
N LEU A 28 -29.21 9.14 8.06
CA LEU A 28 -28.31 8.02 8.39
C LEU A 28 -27.59 8.31 9.73
N SER A 29 -27.01 7.27 10.36
CA SER A 29 -26.24 7.45 11.60
C SER A 29 -24.81 7.94 11.34
N SER A 30 -24.22 8.62 12.32
CA SER A 30 -22.81 9.06 12.30
C SER A 30 -21.81 7.91 12.14
N ASP A 31 -22.16 6.72 12.63
CA ASP A 31 -21.31 5.54 12.47
C ASP A 31 -21.21 5.10 11.01
N ARG A 32 -22.31 5.23 10.25
CA ARG A 32 -22.29 4.96 8.80
C ARG A 32 -21.50 6.00 8.04
N ALA A 33 -21.63 7.28 8.40
CA ALA A 33 -20.81 8.35 7.85
C ALA A 33 -19.32 8.01 7.96
N THR A 34 -18.88 7.64 9.17
CA THR A 34 -17.50 7.23 9.44
C THR A 34 -17.13 6.03 8.58
N PHE A 35 -17.95 4.98 8.56
CA PHE A 35 -17.70 3.79 7.74
C PHE A 35 -17.50 4.12 6.25
N TYR A 36 -18.36 4.96 5.67
CA TYR A 36 -18.24 5.35 4.26
C TYR A 36 -17.00 6.19 3.97
N THR A 37 -16.64 7.10 4.88
CA THR A 37 -15.41 7.90 4.78
C THR A 37 -14.17 7.01 4.81
N GLU A 38 -14.09 6.06 5.76
CA GLU A 38 -12.97 5.12 5.87
C GLU A 38 -12.87 4.23 4.62
N HIS A 39 -13.99 3.60 4.22
CA HIS A 39 -14.02 2.74 3.05
C HIS A 39 -13.58 3.48 1.78
N PHE A 40 -14.06 4.71 1.58
CA PHE A 40 -13.65 5.50 0.42
C PHE A 40 -12.19 5.95 0.49
N GLY A 41 -11.70 6.29 1.69
CA GLY A 41 -10.30 6.60 1.94
C GLY A 41 -9.37 5.45 1.54
N ASP A 42 -9.67 4.23 2.00
CA ASP A 42 -8.93 3.01 1.63
C ASP A 42 -8.86 2.83 0.11
N ARG A 43 -9.98 3.08 -0.59
CA ARG A 43 -10.01 2.95 -2.06
C ARG A 43 -9.21 4.00 -2.79
N LEU A 44 -9.04 5.20 -2.23
CA LEU A 44 -8.13 6.20 -2.77
C LEU A 44 -6.66 5.82 -2.51
N VAL A 45 -6.35 5.19 -1.38
CA VAL A 45 -5.02 4.64 -1.10
C VAL A 45 -4.64 3.56 -2.12
N ASP A 46 -5.57 2.68 -2.48
CA ASP A 46 -5.38 1.70 -3.56
C ASP A 46 -4.99 2.39 -4.89
N GLN A 47 -5.40 3.64 -5.11
CA GLN A 47 -5.06 4.45 -6.30
C GLN A 47 -3.75 5.25 -6.15
N GLY A 48 -3.01 5.09 -5.06
CA GLY A 48 -1.73 5.78 -4.83
C GLY A 48 -1.87 7.18 -4.23
N VAL A 49 -3.00 7.48 -3.57
CA VAL A 49 -3.21 8.73 -2.82
C VAL A 49 -2.97 8.45 -1.34
N GLU A 50 -2.19 9.28 -0.64
CA GLU A 50 -2.07 9.18 0.82
C GLU A 50 -3.30 9.85 1.45
N VAL A 51 -4.12 9.09 2.18
CA VAL A 51 -5.34 9.59 2.83
C VAL A 51 -5.16 9.50 4.32
N VAL A 52 -5.43 10.61 5.03
CA VAL A 52 -5.51 10.64 6.49
C VAL A 52 -6.99 10.59 6.90
N THR A 53 -7.44 9.47 7.47
CA THR A 53 -8.87 9.26 7.79
C THR A 53 -9.27 9.78 9.17
N PRO A 54 -10.58 9.95 9.47
CA PRO A 54 -11.03 10.34 10.81
C PRO A 54 -10.56 9.42 11.95
N ARG A 55 -10.45 8.11 11.71
CA ARG A 55 -9.91 7.16 12.70
C ARG A 55 -8.42 7.37 12.92
N GLU A 56 -7.65 7.58 11.86
CA GLU A 56 -6.23 7.89 11.96
C GLU A 56 -5.98 9.23 12.65
N MET A 57 -6.75 10.25 12.32
CA MET A 57 -6.74 11.54 13.03
C MET A 57 -7.08 11.38 14.51
N GLY A 58 -8.07 10.55 14.85
CA GLY A 58 -8.43 10.24 16.24
C GLY A 58 -7.29 9.57 17.01
N ALA A 59 -6.55 8.66 16.36
CA ALA A 59 -5.40 7.99 16.95
C ALA A 59 -4.19 8.93 17.13
N LEU A 60 -4.03 9.94 16.28
CA LEU A 60 -2.89 10.87 16.30
C LEU A 60 -3.13 12.13 17.13
N LEU A 61 -4.36 12.66 17.18
CA LEU A 61 -4.67 13.99 17.74
C LEU A 61 -5.40 13.95 19.09
N GLY A 62 -5.84 12.77 19.56
CA GLY A 62 -6.64 12.61 20.77
C GLY A 62 -8.10 13.06 20.62
N LEU A 63 -8.97 12.63 21.54
CA LEU A 63 -10.44 12.79 21.47
C LEU A 63 -10.89 14.27 21.45
N GLU A 64 -10.14 15.18 22.08
CA GLU A 64 -10.45 16.61 22.15
C GLU A 64 -10.35 17.32 20.79
N ARG A 65 -9.34 16.98 19.96
CA ARG A 65 -9.18 17.54 18.61
C ARG A 65 -10.14 16.92 17.61
N GLN A 66 -10.51 15.65 17.82
CA GLN A 66 -11.51 14.97 17.00
C GLN A 66 -12.88 15.67 17.05
N LYS A 67 -13.29 16.19 18.22
CA LYS A 67 -14.52 17.00 18.35
C LYS A 67 -14.45 18.32 17.59
N GLN A 68 -13.27 18.93 17.49
CA GLN A 68 -13.09 20.16 16.72
C GLN A 68 -13.25 19.91 15.21
N LEU A 69 -12.82 18.74 14.72
CA LEU A 69 -13.01 18.35 13.31
C LEU A 69 -14.48 18.22 12.91
N VAL A 70 -15.33 17.69 13.81
CA VAL A 70 -16.78 17.51 13.54
C VAL A 70 -17.51 18.85 13.45
N GLY A 71 -16.97 19.91 14.08
CA GLY A 71 -17.54 21.26 14.03
C GLY A 71 -17.13 22.08 12.80
N CYS A 72 -16.16 21.60 12.01
CA CYS A 72 -15.63 22.33 10.86
C CYS A 72 -16.42 21.98 9.61
N SER A 73 -17.57 22.63 9.47
CA SER A 73 -18.37 22.64 8.26
C SER A 73 -17.71 23.45 7.15
N GLU A 74 -18.17 23.25 5.91
CA GLU A 74 -17.66 23.92 4.70
C GLU A 74 -17.77 25.46 4.77
N GLU A 75 -18.65 25.96 5.62
CA GLU A 75 -18.91 27.39 5.82
C GLU A 75 -17.77 28.08 6.58
N ASN A 76 -17.00 27.32 7.39
CA ASN A 76 -15.87 27.81 8.17
C ASN A 76 -14.54 27.49 7.47
N SER A 77 -14.34 28.08 6.29
CA SER A 77 -13.11 27.93 5.49
C SER A 77 -11.81 28.21 6.28
N SER A 78 -11.86 29.04 7.32
CA SER A 78 -10.75 29.30 8.24
C SER A 78 -10.35 28.06 9.06
N CYS A 79 -11.30 27.33 9.66
CA CYS A 79 -11.00 26.10 10.40
C CYS A 79 -10.40 25.04 9.47
N VAL A 80 -11.01 24.88 8.30
CA VAL A 80 -10.61 23.92 7.27
C VAL A 80 -9.16 24.17 6.82
N THR A 81 -8.76 25.43 6.68
CA THR A 81 -7.39 25.83 6.30
C THR A 81 -6.38 25.60 7.43
N GLU A 82 -6.74 25.88 8.69
CA GLU A 82 -5.88 25.62 9.85
C GLU A 82 -5.60 24.13 10.03
N LEU A 83 -6.64 23.30 9.91
CA LEU A 83 -6.52 21.84 9.97
C LEU A 83 -5.63 21.30 8.87
N ALA A 84 -5.81 21.78 7.64
CA ALA A 84 -5.02 21.31 6.52
C ALA A 84 -3.53 21.70 6.65
N ASN A 85 -3.25 22.91 7.15
CA ASN A 85 -1.89 23.35 7.45
C ASN A 85 -1.24 22.51 8.57
N ALA A 86 -2.00 22.19 9.62
CA ALA A 86 -1.50 21.35 10.71
C ALA A 86 -1.20 19.91 10.27
N LEU A 87 -1.98 19.37 9.34
CA LEU A 87 -1.82 18.02 8.81
C LEU A 87 -0.84 17.92 7.63
N GLY A 88 -0.42 19.06 7.07
CA GLY A 88 0.45 19.11 5.89
C GLY A 88 -0.18 18.45 4.66
N VAL A 89 -1.50 18.57 4.50
CA VAL A 89 -2.25 17.94 3.41
C VAL A 89 -2.48 18.93 2.26
N GLU A 90 -2.50 18.42 1.04
CA GLU A 90 -2.70 19.22 -0.19
C GLU A 90 -4.18 19.47 -0.48
N GLY A 91 -5.04 18.60 0.03
CA GLY A 91 -6.47 18.70 -0.15
C GLY A 91 -7.28 18.03 0.94
N LEU A 92 -8.56 18.34 0.94
CA LEU A 92 -9.55 17.81 1.87
C LEU A 92 -10.63 17.10 1.07
N LEU A 93 -10.90 15.86 1.47
CA LEU A 93 -11.99 15.05 0.94
C LEU A 93 -13.24 15.32 1.77
N LEU A 94 -14.28 15.78 1.09
CA LEU A 94 -15.61 16.02 1.64
C LEU A 94 -16.63 15.16 0.89
N GLY A 95 -17.67 14.73 1.60
CA GLY A 95 -18.73 13.92 1.03
C GLY A 95 -20.06 14.22 1.69
N ASP A 96 -21.12 14.24 0.88
CA ASP A 96 -22.51 14.36 1.30
C ASP A 96 -23.27 13.12 0.83
N ILE A 97 -23.95 12.44 1.74
CA ILE A 97 -24.82 11.30 1.44
C ILE A 97 -26.22 11.60 1.98
N VAL A 98 -27.18 11.74 1.07
CA VAL A 98 -28.57 12.03 1.43
C VAL A 98 -29.43 10.83 1.08
N LYS A 99 -30.16 10.30 2.06
CA LYS A 99 -31.18 9.28 1.81
C LYS A 99 -32.46 9.95 1.31
N LEU A 100 -32.93 9.51 0.15
CA LEU A 100 -34.15 9.94 -0.52
C LEU A 100 -35.15 8.78 -0.57
N PRO A 101 -36.45 9.04 -0.81
CA PRO A 101 -37.42 7.97 -1.01
C PRO A 101 -37.08 7.02 -2.18
N ALA A 102 -36.38 7.54 -3.20
CA ALA A 102 -36.00 6.80 -4.41
C ALA A 102 -34.58 6.21 -4.36
N GLY A 103 -33.88 6.29 -3.22
CA GLY A 103 -32.51 5.78 -3.05
C GLY A 103 -31.59 6.75 -2.31
N PHE A 104 -30.33 6.82 -2.70
CA PHE A 104 -29.30 7.67 -2.09
C PHE A 104 -28.73 8.63 -3.13
N GLN A 105 -28.49 9.87 -2.73
CA GLN A 105 -27.70 10.82 -3.49
C GLN A 105 -26.33 10.94 -2.83
N LEU A 106 -25.28 10.65 -3.61
CA LEU A 106 -23.89 10.77 -3.21
C LEU A 106 -23.27 11.96 -3.93
N ASN A 107 -22.61 12.84 -3.18
CA ASN A 107 -21.75 13.88 -3.73
C ASN A 107 -20.41 13.82 -3.01
N LEU A 108 -19.31 13.76 -3.76
CA LEU A 108 -17.95 13.73 -3.26
C LEU A 108 -17.15 14.85 -3.92
N LYS A 109 -16.27 15.49 -3.15
CA LYS A 109 -15.36 16.51 -3.67
C LYS A 109 -14.05 16.50 -2.91
N ILE A 110 -12.97 16.79 -3.63
CA ILE A 110 -11.67 17.10 -3.05
C ILE A 110 -11.40 18.56 -3.33
N ILE A 111 -11.15 19.35 -2.29
CA ILE A 111 -10.79 20.76 -2.41
C ILE A 111 -9.33 20.96 -1.99
N SER A 112 -8.65 21.89 -2.64
CA SER A 112 -7.29 22.28 -2.29
C SER A 112 -7.27 22.94 -0.92
N ALA A 113 -6.41 22.45 -0.05
CA ALA A 113 -6.18 22.99 1.29
C ALA A 113 -5.70 24.46 1.27
N SER A 114 -4.88 24.81 0.28
CA SER A 114 -4.25 26.13 0.19
C SER A 114 -5.08 27.17 -0.56
N SER A 115 -5.89 26.73 -1.53
CA SER A 115 -6.60 27.65 -2.44
C SER A 115 -8.12 27.52 -2.41
N GLY A 116 -8.67 26.53 -1.72
CA GLY A 116 -10.11 26.22 -1.71
C GLY A 116 -10.66 25.74 -3.07
N LYS A 117 -9.82 25.65 -4.11
CA LYS A 117 -10.24 25.23 -5.44
C LYS A 117 -10.58 23.74 -5.46
N ARG A 118 -11.63 23.37 -6.17
CA ARG A 118 -12.00 21.97 -6.39
C ARG A 118 -10.94 21.26 -7.25
N LEU A 119 -10.33 20.22 -6.71
CA LEU A 119 -9.35 19.35 -7.37
C LEU A 119 -10.02 18.15 -8.04
N ALA A 120 -11.05 17.57 -7.41
CA ALA A 120 -11.82 16.46 -7.96
C ALA A 120 -13.28 16.53 -7.48
N ALA A 121 -14.20 15.95 -8.24
CA ALA A 121 -15.57 15.73 -7.82
C ALA A 121 -16.22 14.53 -8.50
N PHE A 122 -17.17 13.95 -7.79
CA PHE A 122 -18.00 12.85 -8.25
C PHE A 122 -19.40 12.99 -7.67
N SER A 123 -20.42 12.69 -8.45
CA SER A 123 -21.81 12.69 -8.00
C SER A 123 -22.55 11.55 -8.66
N SER A 124 -23.38 10.85 -7.90
CA SER A 124 -24.17 9.75 -8.40
C SER A 124 -25.42 9.52 -7.54
N GLN A 125 -26.50 9.10 -8.20
CA GLN A 125 -27.69 8.62 -7.52
C GLN A 125 -27.67 7.08 -7.54
N VAL A 126 -28.00 6.48 -6.41
CA VAL A 126 -27.89 5.05 -6.20
C VAL A 126 -29.20 4.51 -5.63
N ALA A 127 -29.66 3.34 -6.08
CA ALA A 127 -30.97 2.81 -5.68
C ALA A 127 -31.00 2.32 -4.22
N ASP A 128 -29.92 1.68 -3.76
CA ASP A 128 -29.84 1.04 -2.45
C ASP A 128 -28.44 1.15 -1.81
N GLU A 129 -28.35 0.72 -0.55
CA GLU A 129 -27.15 0.84 0.28
C GLU A 129 -26.02 -0.10 -0.17
N GLY A 130 -26.34 -1.28 -0.72
CA GLY A 130 -25.33 -2.19 -1.27
C GLY A 130 -24.67 -1.61 -2.52
N ALA A 131 -25.50 -1.05 -3.41
CA ALA A 131 -25.02 -0.32 -4.57
C ALA A 131 -24.17 0.91 -4.16
N LEU A 132 -24.46 1.58 -3.03
CA LEU A 132 -23.71 2.75 -2.57
C LEU A 132 -22.23 2.43 -2.31
N ILE A 133 -21.93 1.31 -1.65
CA ILE A 133 -20.55 0.87 -1.37
C ILE A 133 -19.82 0.55 -2.68
N SER A 134 -20.50 -0.09 -3.62
CA SER A 134 -19.93 -0.39 -4.94
C SER A 134 -19.64 0.90 -5.73
N THR A 135 -20.52 1.89 -5.64
CA THR A 135 -20.36 3.21 -6.28
C THR A 135 -19.21 4.00 -5.66
N LEU A 136 -19.06 4.00 -4.33
CA LEU A 136 -17.89 4.60 -3.66
C LEU A 136 -16.58 3.97 -4.14
N THR A 137 -16.56 2.65 -4.27
CA THR A 137 -15.40 1.91 -4.78
C THR A 137 -15.07 2.30 -6.22
N GLN A 138 -16.08 2.37 -7.09
CA GLN A 138 -15.93 2.77 -8.49
C GLN A 138 -15.55 4.24 -8.65
N ALA A 139 -15.97 5.12 -7.74
CA ALA A 139 -15.67 6.55 -7.76
C ALA A 139 -14.20 6.87 -7.43
N ALA A 140 -13.51 5.99 -6.70
CA ALA A 140 -12.14 6.25 -6.24
C ALA A 140 -11.16 6.45 -7.39
N ARG A 141 -11.20 5.58 -8.41
CA ARG A 141 -10.34 5.68 -9.60
C ARG A 141 -10.50 6.99 -10.38
N PRO A 142 -11.70 7.37 -10.87
CA PRO A 142 -11.87 8.61 -11.62
C PRO A 142 -11.58 9.85 -10.76
N MET A 143 -11.85 9.82 -9.46
CA MET A 143 -11.49 10.93 -8.57
C MET A 143 -9.97 11.05 -8.37
N ALA A 144 -9.26 9.93 -8.22
CA ALA A 144 -7.80 9.92 -8.17
C ALA A 144 -7.19 10.47 -9.48
N GLU A 145 -7.71 10.06 -10.64
CA GLU A 145 -7.28 10.58 -11.96
C GLU A 145 -7.59 12.08 -12.13
N GLN A 146 -8.67 12.60 -11.55
CA GLN A 146 -8.94 14.04 -11.54
C GLN A 146 -7.96 14.79 -10.63
N LEU A 147 -7.73 14.26 -9.42
CA LEU A 147 -6.79 14.82 -8.45
C LEU A 147 -5.38 14.88 -9.03
N SER A 148 -4.93 13.80 -9.66
CA SER A 148 -3.60 13.70 -10.28
C SER A 148 -3.40 14.75 -11.37
N ARG A 149 -4.42 14.93 -12.23
CA ARG A 149 -4.43 15.96 -13.28
C ARG A 149 -4.44 17.36 -12.70
N ALA A 150 -5.24 17.61 -11.65
CA ALA A 150 -5.31 18.91 -11.00
C ALA A 150 -3.99 19.30 -10.32
N LEU A 151 -3.24 18.33 -9.81
CA LEU A 151 -1.94 18.53 -9.16
C LEU A 151 -0.74 18.41 -10.11
N GLY A 152 -0.95 18.02 -11.37
CA GLY A 152 0.12 17.78 -12.34
C GLY A 152 1.03 16.60 -11.96
N ARG A 153 0.52 15.59 -11.25
CA ARG A 153 1.28 14.40 -10.82
C ARG A 153 0.76 13.13 -11.48
N THR A 154 1.65 12.16 -11.69
CA THR A 154 1.28 10.80 -12.07
C THR A 154 1.04 9.98 -10.81
N LEU A 155 -0.20 9.56 -10.59
CA LEU A 155 -0.46 8.55 -9.57
C LEU A 155 -0.06 7.20 -10.15
N SER A 156 0.84 6.51 -9.47
CA SER A 156 0.98 5.07 -9.64
C SER A 156 0.00 4.44 -8.66
N PRO A 157 -1.05 3.73 -9.14
CA PRO A 157 -1.81 2.87 -8.27
C PRO A 157 -0.82 2.05 -7.44
N MET A 158 -1.14 1.79 -6.18
CA MET A 158 -0.49 0.70 -5.46
C MET A 158 -0.96 -0.60 -6.09
N ALA A 159 -0.53 -0.83 -7.33
CA ALA A 159 -0.36 -2.17 -7.83
C ALA A 159 0.53 -2.80 -6.78
N VAL A 160 -0.07 -3.70 -5.99
CA VAL A 160 0.61 -4.93 -5.62
C VAL A 160 1.52 -5.21 -6.79
N VAL A 161 2.84 -5.11 -6.58
CA VAL A 161 3.80 -5.52 -7.58
C VAL A 161 3.54 -7.02 -7.69
N ALA A 162 2.54 -7.39 -8.47
CA ALA A 162 2.56 -8.57 -9.28
C ALA A 162 3.76 -8.30 -10.17
N THR A 163 4.94 -8.62 -9.65
CA THR A 163 6.02 -9.09 -10.47
C THR A 163 5.37 -10.28 -11.17
N GLU A 164 4.69 -10.04 -12.27
CA GLU A 164 4.53 -11.04 -13.29
C GLU A 164 5.97 -11.35 -13.63
N PRO A 165 6.52 -12.48 -13.14
CA PRO A 165 7.91 -12.78 -13.44
C PRO A 165 7.98 -12.77 -14.96
N PRO A 166 9.03 -12.18 -15.57
CA PRO A 166 9.25 -12.45 -16.98
C PRO A 166 9.20 -13.97 -17.09
N VAL A 167 8.23 -14.49 -17.85
CA VAL A 167 8.16 -15.90 -18.16
C VAL A 167 9.42 -16.17 -18.96
N ALA A 168 10.51 -16.43 -18.24
CA ALA A 168 11.72 -16.96 -18.79
C ALA A 168 11.31 -18.37 -19.17
N THR A 169 10.81 -18.51 -20.40
CA THR A 169 10.92 -19.73 -21.17
C THR A 169 12.41 -20.04 -21.19
N ALA A 170 12.86 -20.77 -20.17
CA ALA A 170 14.16 -21.39 -20.14
C ALA A 170 14.16 -22.38 -21.30
N ALA A 171 14.62 -21.90 -22.45
CA ALA A 171 14.99 -22.74 -23.57
C ALA A 171 16.07 -23.69 -23.04
N ALA A 172 15.65 -24.93 -22.75
CA ALA A 172 16.55 -26.02 -22.48
C ALA A 172 17.32 -26.31 -23.78
N SER A 173 18.43 -25.62 -24.01
CA SER A 173 19.42 -26.00 -24.99
C SER A 173 20.60 -26.68 -24.29
N GLY A 174 20.99 -27.82 -24.85
CA GLY A 174 21.84 -28.83 -24.22
C GLY A 174 23.19 -28.31 -23.71
N GLY A 175 23.44 -28.54 -22.42
CA GLY A 175 24.73 -28.32 -21.77
C GLY A 175 24.76 -28.67 -20.28
N ALA A 176 23.70 -29.29 -19.75
CA ALA A 176 23.37 -29.33 -18.32
C ALA A 176 24.02 -30.46 -17.51
N ARG A 177 25.16 -31.03 -17.94
CA ARG A 177 25.86 -32.05 -17.13
C ARG A 177 27.05 -31.52 -16.32
N ARG A 178 27.60 -30.34 -16.67
CA ARG A 178 28.79 -29.77 -16.00
C ARG A 178 28.45 -28.84 -14.83
N TRP A 179 27.25 -28.25 -14.81
CA TRP A 179 26.82 -27.23 -13.83
C TRP A 179 25.63 -27.65 -12.97
N TRP A 180 25.37 -28.96 -12.85
CA TRP A 180 24.28 -29.51 -12.05
C TRP A 180 24.33 -29.16 -10.55
N TRP A 181 25.51 -28.78 -10.03
CA TRP A 181 25.71 -28.40 -8.63
C TRP A 181 25.47 -26.90 -8.34
N VAL A 182 25.39 -26.06 -9.37
CA VAL A 182 25.28 -24.60 -9.21
C VAL A 182 24.00 -24.18 -8.46
N PRO A 183 22.81 -24.74 -8.74
CA PRO A 183 21.59 -24.42 -7.99
C PRO A 183 21.69 -24.81 -6.51
N ALA A 184 22.34 -25.95 -6.21
CA ALA A 184 22.53 -26.40 -4.84
C ALA A 184 23.50 -25.50 -4.05
N ALA A 185 24.57 -25.02 -4.69
CA ALA A 185 25.51 -24.09 -4.08
C ALA A 185 24.88 -22.72 -3.79
N VAL A 186 24.09 -22.18 -4.73
CA VAL A 186 23.37 -20.92 -4.55
C VAL A 186 22.29 -21.05 -3.46
N GLY A 187 21.54 -22.16 -3.44
CA GLY A 187 20.56 -22.45 -2.40
C GLY A 187 21.17 -22.60 -1.00
N GLY A 188 22.31 -23.29 -0.89
CA GLY A 188 23.04 -23.44 0.37
C GLY A 188 23.54 -22.11 0.93
N LEU A 189 24.10 -21.24 0.09
CA LEU A 189 24.56 -19.90 0.51
C LEU A 189 23.39 -19.01 0.96
N ALA A 190 22.25 -19.08 0.28
CA ALA A 190 21.05 -18.33 0.66
C ALA A 190 20.48 -18.79 2.02
N LEU A 191 20.49 -20.10 2.31
CA LEU A 191 20.07 -20.64 3.60
C LEU A 191 20.97 -20.16 4.75
N VAL A 192 22.29 -20.20 4.56
CA VAL A 192 23.24 -19.72 5.58
C VAL A 192 23.03 -18.23 5.84
N GLY A 193 22.87 -17.41 4.79
CA GLY A 193 22.55 -15.99 4.92
C GLY A 193 21.23 -15.72 5.67
N GLY A 194 20.19 -16.50 5.37
CA GLY A 194 18.89 -16.40 6.03
C GLY A 194 18.93 -16.76 7.53
N VAL A 195 19.63 -17.84 7.89
CA VAL A 195 19.79 -18.27 9.29
C VAL A 195 20.59 -17.25 10.10
N VAL A 196 21.67 -16.68 9.54
CA VAL A 196 22.45 -15.62 10.20
C VAL A 196 21.61 -14.35 10.40
N GLY A 197 20.77 -13.98 9.43
CA GLY A 197 19.85 -12.85 9.55
C GLY A 197 18.80 -13.03 10.65
N LEU A 198 18.22 -14.22 10.76
CA LEU A 198 17.24 -14.55 11.81
C LEU A 198 17.87 -14.58 13.21
N ALA A 199 19.08 -15.14 13.35
CA ALA A 199 19.81 -15.13 14.61
C ALA A 199 20.21 -13.71 15.05
N GLY A 200 20.53 -12.83 14.11
CA GLY A 200 20.76 -11.40 14.37
C GLY A 200 19.51 -10.68 14.86
N ALA A 201 18.34 -11.01 14.30
CA ALA A 201 17.06 -10.43 14.71
C ALA A 201 16.64 -10.82 16.14
N GLU A 202 16.98 -12.04 16.57
CA GLU A 202 16.65 -12.53 17.91
C GLU A 202 17.54 -11.91 18.99
N ARG A 203 18.83 -11.66 18.69
CA ARG A 203 19.71 -10.87 19.59
C ARG A 203 19.19 -9.46 19.82
N SER A 204 18.71 -8.78 18.77
CA SER A 204 18.15 -7.43 18.90
C SER A 204 16.88 -7.41 19.75
N ARG A 205 16.08 -8.49 19.76
CA ARG A 205 14.92 -8.62 20.66
C ARG A 205 15.33 -8.70 22.12
N VAL A 206 16.36 -9.50 22.45
CA VAL A 206 16.83 -9.67 23.83
C VAL A 206 17.47 -8.40 24.39
N THR A 207 18.14 -7.61 23.54
CA THR A 207 18.67 -6.29 23.94
C THR A 207 17.56 -5.27 24.20
N LEU A 208 16.46 -5.32 23.43
CA LEU A 208 15.29 -4.46 23.64
C LEU A 208 14.49 -4.80 24.91
N GLU A 209 14.61 -6.03 25.41
CA GLU A 209 13.86 -6.51 26.58
C GLU A 209 14.58 -6.26 27.91
N ASN A 210 15.92 -6.15 27.88
CA ASN A 210 16.74 -5.96 29.10
C ASN A 210 17.16 -4.51 29.36
N ASP A 211 17.11 -3.61 28.36
CA ASP A 211 17.63 -2.26 28.48
C ASP A 211 16.52 -1.23 28.26
N ARG A 212 16.28 -0.34 29.24
CA ARG A 212 15.35 0.79 29.09
C ARG A 212 15.99 1.84 28.19
N LEU A 213 15.89 1.61 26.88
CA LEU A 213 16.50 2.45 25.86
C LEU A 213 15.77 3.79 25.73
N ASP A 214 16.57 4.85 25.70
CA ASP A 214 16.15 6.23 25.49
C ASP A 214 15.56 6.42 24.08
N ALA A 215 14.58 7.33 23.94
CA ALA A 215 13.71 7.43 22.76
C ALA A 215 14.47 7.70 21.44
N GLN A 216 15.68 8.26 21.50
CA GLN A 216 16.52 8.51 20.33
C GLN A 216 17.24 7.26 19.80
N THR A 217 17.48 6.23 20.61
CA THR A 217 18.14 4.99 20.17
C THR A 217 17.13 3.98 19.60
N ALA A 218 15.85 4.11 19.96
CA ALA A 218 14.78 3.24 19.50
C ALA A 218 14.51 3.35 17.98
N SER A 219 14.65 4.54 17.38
CA SER A 219 14.39 4.75 15.95
C SER A 219 15.45 4.14 15.04
N GLY A 220 16.71 4.09 15.47
CA GLY A 220 17.80 3.41 14.75
C GLY A 220 17.71 1.88 14.79
N VAL A 221 17.21 1.33 15.91
CA VAL A 221 17.01 -0.13 16.05
C VAL A 221 15.76 -0.59 15.29
N LEU A 222 14.71 0.25 15.17
CA LEU A 222 13.51 -0.06 14.38
C LEU A 222 13.80 -0.13 12.87
N SER A 223 14.61 0.79 12.31
CA SER A 223 14.97 0.77 10.89
C SER A 223 15.93 -0.39 10.54
N THR A 224 16.86 -0.72 11.44
CA THR A 224 17.76 -1.88 11.31
C THR A 224 17.00 -3.20 11.46
N GLY A 225 15.95 -3.24 12.30
CA GLY A 225 15.08 -4.42 12.46
C GLY A 225 14.17 -4.69 11.26
N GLN A 226 13.66 -3.63 10.60
CA GLN A 226 12.84 -3.79 9.38
C GLN A 226 13.67 -4.29 8.20
N THR A 227 14.89 -3.78 8.01
CA THR A 227 15.80 -4.24 6.95
C THR A 227 16.24 -5.70 7.17
N ALA A 228 16.53 -6.11 8.41
CA ALA A 228 16.86 -7.49 8.74
C ALA A 228 15.69 -8.47 8.51
N ARG A 229 14.45 -8.07 8.79
CA ARG A 229 13.26 -8.89 8.51
C ARG A 229 13.05 -9.08 7.01
N THR A 230 13.17 -8.02 6.21
CA THR A 230 13.01 -8.12 4.75
C THR A 230 14.09 -9.01 4.13
N LEU A 231 15.35 -8.86 4.54
CA LEU A 231 16.45 -9.70 4.08
C LEU A 231 16.29 -11.17 4.51
N GLY A 232 15.81 -11.42 5.74
CA GLY A 232 15.52 -12.76 6.23
C GLY A 232 14.43 -13.49 5.42
N PHE A 233 13.30 -12.83 5.17
CA PHE A 233 12.21 -13.43 4.39
C PHE A 233 12.58 -13.63 2.91
N VAL A 234 13.31 -12.70 2.30
CA VAL A 234 13.82 -12.87 0.93
C VAL A 234 14.79 -14.05 0.85
N GLY A 235 15.69 -14.20 1.83
CA GLY A 235 16.63 -15.32 1.91
C GLY A 235 15.93 -16.68 1.99
N VAL A 236 14.92 -16.81 2.87
CA VAL A 236 14.12 -18.04 3.00
C VAL A 236 13.31 -18.33 1.73
N GLY A 237 12.77 -17.29 1.08
CA GLY A 237 12.04 -17.43 -0.18
C GLY A 237 12.93 -17.95 -1.31
N VAL A 238 14.13 -17.40 -1.48
CA VAL A 238 15.10 -17.84 -2.49
C VAL A 238 15.56 -19.28 -2.22
N ALA A 239 15.77 -19.65 -0.96
CA ALA A 239 16.12 -21.02 -0.58
C ALA A 239 15.02 -22.04 -0.92
N GLY A 240 13.74 -21.69 -0.66
CA GLY A 240 12.60 -22.55 -1.02
C GLY A 240 12.50 -22.79 -2.52
N LEU A 241 12.76 -21.76 -3.32
CA LEU A 241 12.79 -21.85 -4.79
C LEU A 241 13.94 -22.74 -5.30
N ALA A 242 15.12 -22.62 -4.70
CA ALA A 242 16.26 -23.47 -5.04
C ALA A 242 16.00 -24.95 -4.70
N ALA A 243 15.35 -25.23 -3.57
CA ALA A 243 14.96 -26.60 -3.19
C ALA A 243 13.90 -27.18 -4.15
N ALA A 244 12.89 -26.39 -4.52
CA ALA A 244 11.86 -26.81 -5.48
C ALA A 244 12.45 -27.08 -6.87
N ALA A 245 13.33 -26.21 -7.38
CA ALA A 245 14.01 -26.40 -8.65
C ALA A 245 14.91 -27.66 -8.64
N THR A 246 15.57 -27.93 -7.52
CA THR A 246 16.39 -29.15 -7.34
C THR A 246 15.50 -30.41 -7.30
N GLY A 247 14.34 -30.35 -6.65
CA GLY A 247 13.35 -31.43 -6.65
C GLY A 247 12.82 -31.74 -8.05
N VAL A 248 12.43 -30.73 -8.82
CA VAL A 248 11.95 -30.92 -10.21
C VAL A 248 13.06 -31.52 -11.11
N LEU A 249 14.31 -31.09 -10.95
CA LEU A 249 15.46 -31.65 -11.66
C LEU A 249 15.75 -33.12 -11.29
N LEU A 250 15.48 -33.53 -10.05
CA LEU A 250 15.67 -34.90 -9.58
C LEU A 250 14.50 -35.83 -9.93
N LEU A 251 13.26 -35.32 -9.97
CA LEU A 251 12.07 -36.12 -10.28
C LEU A 251 11.80 -36.27 -11.80
N GLY A 252 12.51 -35.53 -12.65
CA GLY A 252 12.45 -35.73 -14.11
C GLY A 252 11.09 -35.40 -14.75
N THR A 253 10.21 -34.71 -14.04
CA THR A 253 8.87 -34.35 -14.53
C THR A 253 8.93 -33.10 -15.40
N SER A 254 8.50 -33.19 -16.66
CA SER A 254 8.44 -32.08 -17.62
C SER A 254 7.21 -31.18 -17.48
N ALA A 255 6.49 -31.23 -16.36
CA ALA A 255 5.32 -30.38 -16.15
C ALA A 255 5.77 -28.92 -15.93
N PRO A 256 5.14 -27.94 -16.60
CA PRO A 256 5.44 -26.53 -16.38
C PRO A 256 4.93 -26.14 -14.99
N VAL A 257 5.85 -26.10 -14.05
CA VAL A 257 5.61 -25.68 -12.67
C VAL A 257 6.19 -24.28 -12.50
N SER A 258 5.33 -23.30 -12.26
CA SER A 258 5.74 -21.92 -12.06
C SER A 258 5.76 -21.60 -10.56
N PRO A 259 6.92 -21.26 -9.98
CA PRO A 259 6.94 -20.76 -8.62
C PRO A 259 6.22 -19.42 -8.51
N VAL A 260 5.54 -19.20 -7.40
CA VAL A 260 4.90 -17.93 -7.07
C VAL A 260 5.40 -17.50 -5.69
N ALA A 261 5.89 -16.27 -5.58
CA ALA A 261 6.20 -15.66 -4.30
C ALA A 261 5.44 -14.34 -4.20
N ALA A 262 4.87 -14.06 -3.03
CA ALA A 262 4.25 -12.77 -2.74
C ALA A 262 4.74 -12.27 -1.38
N VAL A 263 4.98 -10.97 -1.28
CA VAL A 263 5.38 -10.30 -0.04
C VAL A 263 4.28 -9.33 0.35
N THR A 264 3.80 -9.45 1.59
CA THR A 264 2.78 -8.58 2.19
C THR A 264 3.36 -7.89 3.43
N PRO A 265 2.79 -6.76 3.88
CA PRO A 265 3.20 -6.12 5.14
C PRO A 265 3.11 -7.05 6.37
N GLY A 266 2.30 -8.12 6.29
CA GLY A 266 2.13 -9.14 7.32
C GLY A 266 3.00 -10.40 7.15
N GLY A 267 3.82 -10.50 6.09
CA GLY A 267 4.68 -11.66 5.84
C GLY A 267 4.81 -12.03 4.35
N GLY A 268 5.67 -13.00 4.05
CA GLY A 268 5.84 -13.56 2.71
C GLY A 268 5.19 -14.93 2.56
N MET A 269 4.58 -15.19 1.40
CA MET A 269 4.12 -16.52 1.00
C MET A 269 4.91 -17.00 -0.22
N VAL A 270 5.27 -18.28 -0.21
CA VAL A 270 5.85 -18.96 -1.38
C VAL A 270 4.96 -20.15 -1.69
N GLY A 271 4.56 -20.25 -2.95
CA GLY A 271 3.71 -21.31 -3.46
C GLY A 271 4.23 -21.78 -4.81
N VAL A 272 3.63 -22.87 -5.26
CA VAL A 272 3.98 -23.49 -6.53
C VAL A 272 2.69 -23.63 -7.32
N ARG A 273 2.63 -23.04 -8.51
CA ARG A 273 1.47 -23.13 -9.40
C ARG A 273 1.81 -24.09 -10.55
N GLY A 274 1.09 -25.19 -10.61
CA GLY A 274 1.17 -26.15 -11.72
C GLY A 274 -0.21 -26.75 -11.99
N SER A 275 -0.41 -27.24 -13.20
CA SER A 275 -1.54 -28.13 -13.52
C SER A 275 -1.16 -29.55 -13.10
N LEU A 276 -1.87 -30.11 -12.13
CA LEU A 276 -1.81 -31.55 -11.83
C LEU A 276 -2.46 -32.32 -12.99
N PRO A 277 -1.92 -33.49 -13.39
CA PRO A 277 -2.56 -34.36 -14.38
C PRO A 277 -3.87 -34.98 -13.86
#